data_AF-V9LKA5-F1
#
_entry.id   AF-V9LKA5-F1
#
_cell.length_a   1.000
_cell.length_b   1.000
_cell.length_c   1.000
_cell.angle_alpha   90.00
_cell.angle_beta   90.00
_cell.angle_gamma   90.00
#
_symmetry.space_group_name_H-M   'P 1'
#
loop_
_entity.id
_entity.type
_entity.pdbx_description
1 polymer ?
#
loop_
_entity_poly.entity_id
_entity_poly.type
_entity_poly.pdbx_seq_one_letter_code
_entity_poly.pdbx_strand_id
1 'polypeptide(L)'
;GAGGKGGAGGHRSASGGRSPSGSGRMSRRRAEEAKEERKKLRSYRVSEPRTHERGYTVYRVTARIVSKKTPQDVKEVVVLKRYSDFKKLHSELSYIHRNLFRRSEEFPAFPRAQVFGRFDEAVIEERRRCAEELLSFTVHIPALYNSP
;
A
#
# COMPACT_ATOMS: atom_id res chain seq x y z
N GLY A 1 -16.88 -42.45 73.27
CA GLY A 1 -16.58 -43.78 72.69
C GLY A 1 -17.65 -44.13 71.68
N ALA A 2 -17.26 -44.94 70.67
CA ALA A 2 -17.97 -45.30 69.43
C ALA A 2 -18.04 -44.16 68.39
N GLY A 3 -17.61 -44.29 67.13
CA GLY A 3 -17.12 -45.42 66.35
C GLY A 3 -17.61 -45.29 64.89
N GLY A 4 -16.76 -45.55 63.90
CA GLY A 4 -17.23 -46.10 62.61
C GLY A 4 -17.24 -45.22 61.35
N LYS A 5 -16.13 -45.29 60.62
CA LYS A 5 -15.82 -45.17 59.17
C LYS A 5 -16.93 -45.22 58.09
N GLY A 6 -16.60 -44.58 56.95
CA GLY A 6 -16.96 -44.96 55.56
C GLY A 6 -17.76 -43.87 54.82
N GLY A 7 -17.51 -43.44 53.58
CA GLY A 7 -16.65 -43.87 52.49
C GLY A 7 -17.34 -43.58 51.14
N ALA A 8 -16.69 -42.78 50.29
CA ALA A 8 -16.75 -42.70 48.81
C ALA A 8 -18.03 -42.26 48.04
N GLY A 9 -17.80 -41.35 47.08
CA GLY A 9 -18.25 -41.53 45.69
C GLY A 9 -19.20 -40.46 45.11
N GLY A 10 -18.77 -39.77 44.05
CA GLY A 10 -19.70 -39.01 43.19
C GLY A 10 -19.07 -37.95 42.30
N HIS A 11 -18.46 -38.36 41.18
CA HIS A 11 -18.00 -37.50 40.09
C HIS A 11 -19.17 -36.81 39.38
N ARG A 12 -19.06 -35.50 39.06
CA ARG A 12 -19.66 -34.90 37.86
C ARG A 12 -18.79 -33.78 37.29
N SER A 13 -18.32 -34.04 36.07
CA SER A 13 -17.65 -33.11 35.16
C SER A 13 -18.64 -32.10 34.55
N ALA A 14 -18.20 -30.87 34.30
CA ALA A 14 -18.69 -30.08 33.17
C ALA A 14 -17.66 -29.02 32.75
N SER A 15 -17.07 -29.28 31.60
CA SER A 15 -16.26 -28.40 30.75
C SER A 15 -17.03 -27.18 30.24
N GLY A 16 -16.37 -26.03 30.10
CA GLY A 16 -16.95 -24.88 29.40
C GLY A 16 -15.92 -23.83 28.95
N GLY A 17 -15.42 -23.97 27.72
CA GLY A 17 -15.19 -22.82 26.83
C GLY A 17 -13.85 -22.08 26.90
N ARG A 18 -12.73 -22.75 26.66
CA ARG A 18 -11.52 -22.06 26.17
C ARG A 18 -11.63 -21.96 24.64
N SER A 19 -12.14 -20.84 24.14
CA SER A 19 -12.07 -20.51 22.71
C SER A 19 -11.07 -19.38 22.46
N PRO A 20 -9.87 -19.68 21.97
CA PRO A 20 -9.12 -18.71 21.19
C PRO A 20 -8.68 -19.37 19.88
N SER A 21 -9.54 -19.44 18.87
CA SER A 21 -9.11 -20.09 17.62
C SER A 21 -9.59 -19.44 16.31
N GLY A 22 -10.12 -18.21 16.36
CA GLY A 22 -10.34 -17.41 15.15
C GLY A 22 -9.17 -16.47 14.79
N SER A 23 -8.43 -15.98 15.79
CA SER A 23 -7.49 -14.85 15.59
C SER A 23 -6.14 -15.26 14.97
N GLY A 24 -5.60 -16.44 15.33
CA GLY A 24 -4.24 -16.84 14.91
C GLY A 24 -4.09 -17.18 13.42
N ARG A 25 -5.15 -17.65 12.75
CA ARG A 25 -5.09 -18.04 11.33
C ARG A 25 -5.00 -16.82 10.40
N MET A 26 -5.72 -15.74 10.74
CA MET A 26 -5.71 -14.48 9.99
C MET A 26 -4.33 -13.80 10.08
N SER A 27 -3.70 -13.83 11.26
CA SER A 27 -2.38 -13.24 11.48
C SER A 27 -1.27 -13.92 10.68
N ARG A 28 -1.29 -15.26 10.59
CA ARG A 28 -0.29 -16.01 9.80
C ARG A 28 -0.40 -15.73 8.30
N ARG A 29 -1.61 -15.65 7.76
CA ARG A 29 -1.84 -15.35 6.34
C ARG A 29 -1.32 -13.95 5.97
N ARG A 30 -1.62 -12.92 6.76
CA ARG A 30 -1.09 -11.56 6.55
C ARG A 30 0.44 -11.50 6.61
N ALA A 31 1.05 -12.26 7.54
CA ALA A 31 2.51 -12.31 7.66
C ALA A 31 3.18 -12.95 6.43
N GLU A 32 2.62 -14.05 5.90
CA GLU A 32 3.09 -14.67 4.66
C GLU A 32 2.86 -13.78 3.43
N GLU A 33 1.69 -13.13 3.32
CA GLU A 33 1.41 -12.16 2.24
C GLU A 33 2.41 -10.99 2.27
N ALA A 34 2.69 -10.42 3.45
CA ALA A 34 3.70 -9.36 3.60
C ALA A 34 5.12 -9.84 3.25
N LYS A 35 5.45 -11.10 3.55
CA LYS A 35 6.74 -11.72 3.22
C LYS A 35 6.89 -11.95 1.71
N GLU A 36 5.83 -12.36 1.03
CA GLU A 36 5.81 -12.47 -0.43
C GLU A 36 5.82 -11.11 -1.12
N GLU A 37 5.14 -10.09 -0.59
CA GLU A 37 5.24 -8.73 -1.10
C GLU A 37 6.65 -8.15 -0.97
N ARG A 38 7.37 -8.43 0.12
CA ARG A 38 8.78 -8.03 0.29
C ARG A 38 9.72 -8.69 -0.71
N LYS A 39 9.32 -9.82 -1.32
CA LYS A 39 10.07 -10.52 -2.38
C LYS A 39 9.80 -9.93 -3.77
N LYS A 40 8.96 -8.92 -3.89
CA LYS A 40 8.71 -8.21 -5.15
C LYS A 40 9.47 -6.89 -5.16
N LEU A 41 10.04 -6.55 -6.31
CA LEU A 41 10.57 -5.23 -6.60
C LEU A 41 9.53 -4.49 -7.44
N ARG A 42 9.14 -3.29 -7.02
CA ARG A 42 8.20 -2.44 -7.76
C ARG A 42 8.95 -1.25 -8.33
N SER A 43 8.61 -0.84 -9.54
CA SER A 43 9.11 0.38 -10.15
C SER A 43 8.00 1.03 -10.94
N TYR A 44 8.03 2.36 -11.01
CA TYR A 44 7.04 3.15 -11.72
C TYR A 44 7.74 4.00 -12.77
N ARG A 45 7.05 4.20 -13.89
CA ARG A 45 7.45 5.15 -14.93
C ARG A 45 6.24 5.99 -15.33
N VAL A 46 6.41 7.31 -15.38
CA VAL A 46 5.41 8.25 -15.89
C VAL A 46 5.95 8.86 -17.17
N SER A 47 5.23 8.65 -18.27
CA SER A 47 5.73 8.96 -19.62
C SER A 47 4.60 9.30 -20.58
N GLU A 48 4.97 9.60 -21.83
CA GLU A 48 4.04 9.81 -22.95
C GLU A 48 2.90 10.79 -22.59
N PRO A 49 3.22 12.06 -22.26
CA PRO A 49 2.19 13.06 -22.05
C PRO A 49 1.41 13.24 -23.35
N ARG A 50 0.08 13.19 -23.27
CA ARG A 50 -0.82 13.39 -24.40
C ARG A 50 -1.94 14.36 -24.04
N THR A 51 -2.25 15.28 -24.95
CA THR A 51 -3.42 16.15 -24.82
C THR A 51 -4.67 15.33 -25.14
N HIS A 52 -5.59 15.26 -24.18
CA HIS A 52 -6.91 14.66 -24.37
C HIS A 52 -7.84 15.67 -25.03
N GLU A 53 -8.77 15.17 -25.86
CA GLU A 53 -9.80 15.95 -26.57
C GLU A 53 -10.67 16.85 -25.67
N ARG A 54 -10.67 16.59 -24.36
CA ARG A 54 -11.44 17.33 -23.36
C ARG A 54 -10.62 18.44 -22.69
N GLY A 55 -9.46 18.79 -23.26
CA GLY A 55 -8.65 19.92 -22.81
C GLY A 55 -7.84 19.67 -21.53
N TYR A 56 -7.31 18.47 -21.34
CA TYR A 56 -6.37 18.15 -20.25
C TYR A 56 -5.25 17.22 -20.72
N THR A 57 -4.14 17.19 -19.99
CA THR A 57 -3.02 16.26 -20.25
C THR A 57 -3.22 14.95 -19.48
N VAL A 58 -3.08 13.82 -20.18
CA VAL A 58 -2.96 12.48 -19.59
C VAL A 58 -1.52 12.01 -19.69
N TYR A 59 -1.11 11.21 -18.71
CA TYR A 59 0.21 10.59 -18.63
C TYR A 59 0.04 9.08 -18.60
N ARG A 60 0.92 8.36 -19.29
CA ARG A 60 1.03 6.92 -19.20
C ARG A 60 1.84 6.55 -17.97
N VAL A 61 1.20 5.85 -17.04
CA VAL A 61 1.83 5.30 -15.85
C VAL A 61 2.04 3.81 -16.05
N THR A 62 3.29 3.39 -16.02
CA THR A 62 3.66 1.98 -16.11
C THR A 62 4.19 1.54 -14.75
N ALA A 63 3.52 0.57 -14.13
CA ALA A 63 3.98 -0.12 -12.94
C ALA A 63 4.59 -1.47 -13.34
N ARG A 64 5.86 -1.69 -13.02
CA ARG A 64 6.55 -2.97 -13.23
C ARG A 64 6.82 -3.62 -11.89
N ILE A 65 6.39 -4.87 -11.76
CA ILE A 65 6.56 -5.71 -10.57
C ILE A 65 7.38 -6.92 -10.98
N VAL A 66 8.54 -7.08 -10.33
CA VAL A 66 9.49 -8.15 -10.64
C VAL A 66 9.69 -9.02 -9.41
N SER A 67 9.62 -10.34 -9.58
CA SER A 67 9.99 -11.27 -8.51
C SER A 67 11.50 -11.26 -8.28
N LYS A 68 11.95 -11.06 -7.02
CA LYS A 68 13.37 -11.16 -6.67
C LYS A 68 13.93 -12.58 -6.87
N LYS A 69 13.08 -13.61 -6.81
CA LYS A 69 13.47 -15.01 -7.02
C LYS A 69 13.57 -15.37 -8.50
N THR A 70 12.74 -14.74 -9.32
CA THR A 70 12.63 -15.02 -10.75
C THR A 70 12.57 -13.68 -11.49
N PRO A 71 13.72 -13.04 -11.75
CA PRO A 71 13.76 -11.72 -12.37
C PRO A 71 13.12 -11.64 -13.76
N GLN A 72 12.94 -12.79 -14.43
CA GLN A 72 12.25 -12.93 -15.70
C GLN A 72 10.72 -12.84 -15.56
N ASP A 73 10.16 -13.10 -14.38
CA ASP A 73 8.73 -12.92 -14.08
C ASP A 73 8.44 -11.43 -13.83
N VAL A 74 8.30 -10.70 -14.94
CA VAL A 74 7.97 -9.28 -14.95
C VAL A 74 6.47 -9.13 -15.23
N LYS A 75 5.75 -8.56 -14.26
CA LYS A 75 4.36 -8.14 -14.45
C LYS A 75 4.34 -6.64 -14.71
N GLU A 76 3.75 -6.25 -15.83
CA GLU A 76 3.59 -4.85 -16.20
C GLU A 76 2.10 -4.48 -16.20
N VAL A 77 1.78 -3.36 -15.54
CA VAL A 77 0.45 -2.76 -15.55
C VAL A 77 0.56 -1.34 -16.06
N VAL A 78 -0.28 -0.98 -17.02
CA VAL A 78 -0.32 0.36 -17.63
C VAL A 78 -1.66 1.00 -17.34
N VAL A 79 -1.63 2.24 -16.85
CA VAL A 79 -2.83 3.06 -16.64
C VAL A 79 -2.60 4.47 -17.18
N LEU A 80 -3.68 5.14 -17.61
CA LEU A 80 -3.65 6.55 -17.99
C LEU A 80 -4.18 7.39 -16.83
N LYS A 81 -3.43 8.43 -16.43
CA LYS A 81 -3.78 9.30 -15.31
C LYS A 81 -3.62 10.77 -15.68
N ARG A 82 -4.47 11.62 -15.13
CA ARG A 82 -4.39 13.08 -15.24
C ARG A 82 -3.58 13.65 -14.10
N TYR A 83 -3.08 14.87 -14.27
CA TYR A 83 -2.40 15.59 -13.20
C TYR A 83 -3.22 15.71 -11.90
N SER A 84 -4.54 15.90 -12.02
CA SER A 84 -5.45 15.95 -10.88
C SER A 84 -5.50 14.66 -10.08
N ASP A 85 -5.29 13.51 -10.73
CA ASP A 85 -5.32 12.21 -10.06
C ASP A 85 -4.09 12.06 -9.16
N PHE A 86 -2.91 12.48 -9.65
CA PHE A 86 -1.69 12.51 -8.85
C PHE A 86 -1.77 13.50 -7.69
N LYS A 87 -2.41 14.67 -7.85
CA LYS A 87 -2.61 15.60 -6.72
C LYS A 87 -3.46 15.01 -5.61
N LYS A 88 -4.51 14.26 -5.96
CA LYS A 88 -5.36 13.57 -4.98
C LYS A 88 -4.55 12.50 -4.24
N LEU A 89 -3.85 11.66 -5.01
CA LEU A 89 -2.96 10.63 -4.47
C LEU A 89 -1.89 11.22 -3.54
N HIS A 90 -1.24 12.32 -3.94
CA HIS A 90 -0.25 13.03 -3.12
C HIS A 90 -0.81 13.44 -1.77
N SER A 91 -2.02 14.00 -1.75
CA SER A 91 -2.68 14.45 -0.53
C SER A 91 -2.98 13.28 0.42
N GLU A 92 -3.47 12.17 -0.11
CA GLU A 92 -3.76 10.94 0.65
C GLU A 92 -2.48 10.31 1.22
N LEU A 93 -1.46 10.14 0.38
CA LEU A 93 -0.18 9.55 0.77
C LEU A 93 0.56 10.43 1.79
N SER A 94 0.55 11.75 1.61
CA SER A 94 1.15 12.70 2.56
C SER A 94 0.49 12.61 3.94
N TYR A 95 -0.84 12.51 3.97
CA TYR A 95 -1.59 12.33 5.22
C TYR A 95 -1.22 11.02 5.93
N ILE A 96 -1.21 9.90 5.20
CA ILE A 96 -0.83 8.59 5.76
C ILE A 96 0.62 8.61 6.24
N HIS A 97 1.54 9.12 5.41
CA HIS A 97 2.96 9.20 5.72
C HIS A 97 3.21 10.00 7.00
N ARG A 98 2.61 11.18 7.13
CA ARG A 98 2.72 12.02 8.32
C ARG A 98 2.25 11.30 9.59
N ASN A 99 1.17 10.52 9.49
CA ASN A 99 0.62 9.79 10.63
C ASN A 99 1.49 8.59 11.04
N LEU A 100 2.13 7.92 10.08
CA LEU A 100 2.99 6.75 10.32
C LEU A 100 4.40 7.13 10.80
N PHE A 101 5.02 8.14 10.19
CA PHE A 101 6.46 8.41 10.35
C PHE A 101 6.79 9.64 11.21
N ARG A 102 5.78 10.39 11.68
CA ARG A 102 5.86 11.46 12.70
C ARG A 102 7.18 12.27 12.74
N ARG A 103 7.76 12.64 11.59
CA ARG A 103 8.93 13.54 11.35
C ARG A 103 10.30 12.91 10.99
N SER A 104 10.41 11.61 10.68
CA SER A 104 11.73 11.03 10.32
C SER A 104 12.15 11.21 8.86
N GLU A 105 11.20 11.32 7.93
CA GLU A 105 11.46 11.41 6.49
C GLU A 105 10.61 12.54 5.88
N GLU A 106 11.16 13.27 4.91
CA GLU A 106 10.44 14.35 4.22
C GLU A 106 9.63 13.76 3.06
N PHE A 107 8.34 14.08 3.00
CA PHE A 107 7.47 13.61 1.93
C PHE A 107 7.69 14.46 0.67
N PRO A 108 7.78 13.87 -0.54
CA PRO A 108 8.05 14.62 -1.76
C PRO A 108 7.09 15.79 -1.95
N ALA A 109 7.62 16.99 -2.23
CA ALA A 109 6.80 18.12 -2.61
C ALA A 109 6.09 17.84 -3.94
N PHE A 110 4.93 18.46 -4.15
CA PHE A 110 4.18 18.31 -5.40
C PHE A 110 3.75 19.68 -5.90
N PRO A 111 3.94 19.99 -7.19
CA PRO A 111 3.60 21.30 -7.72
C PRO A 111 2.14 21.67 -7.45
N ARG A 112 1.85 22.97 -7.39
CA ARG A 112 0.46 23.43 -7.35
C ARG A 112 -0.14 23.34 -8.75
N ALA A 113 -1.47 23.21 -8.82
CA ALA A 113 -2.13 23.32 -10.11
C ALA A 113 -1.98 24.75 -10.65
N GLN A 114 -1.44 24.85 -11.85
CA GLN A 114 -1.40 26.09 -12.63
C GLN A 114 -2.50 26.04 -13.69
N VAL A 115 -3.22 27.13 -13.82
CA VAL A 115 -4.30 27.31 -14.80
C VAL A 115 -3.74 27.91 -16.10
N PHE A 116 -2.88 28.91 -15.99
CA PHE A 116 -2.12 29.47 -17.11
C PHE A 116 -0.88 28.62 -17.43
N GLY A 117 -0.52 28.52 -18.70
CA GLY A 117 0.65 27.73 -19.15
C GLY A 117 0.51 26.22 -18.91
N ARG A 118 -0.69 25.71 -18.60
CA ARG A 118 -0.89 24.29 -18.22
C ARG A 118 -0.60 23.29 -19.35
N PHE A 119 -0.43 23.78 -20.57
CA PHE A 119 -0.06 23.02 -21.75
C PHE A 119 1.38 23.30 -22.20
N ASP A 120 2.10 24.18 -21.49
CA ASP A 120 3.49 24.47 -21.80
C ASP A 120 4.32 23.23 -21.52
N GLU A 121 5.25 22.92 -22.42
CA GLU A 121 6.06 21.70 -22.37
C GLU A 121 6.83 21.58 -21.05
N ALA A 122 7.40 22.70 -20.56
CA ALA A 122 8.09 22.75 -19.28
C ALA A 122 7.18 22.39 -18.09
N VAL A 123 5.92 22.84 -18.10
CA VAL A 123 4.94 22.52 -17.06
C VAL A 123 4.52 21.07 -17.15
N ILE A 124 4.35 20.53 -18.36
CA ILE A 124 4.02 19.12 -18.57
C ILE A 124 5.16 18.21 -18.06
N GLU A 125 6.41 18.55 -18.37
CA GLU A 125 7.56 17.76 -17.96
C GLU A 125 7.80 17.84 -16.44
N GLU A 126 7.67 19.03 -15.83
CA GLU A 126 7.74 19.17 -14.37
C GLU A 126 6.70 18.27 -13.68
N ARG A 127 5.44 18.32 -14.16
CA ARG A 127 4.35 17.50 -13.61
C ARG A 127 4.61 16.01 -13.79
N ARG A 128 5.17 15.58 -14.94
CA ARG A 128 5.55 14.20 -15.20
C ARG A 128 6.62 13.74 -14.20
N ARG A 129 7.69 14.52 -14.03
CA ARG A 129 8.80 14.22 -13.11
C ARG A 129 8.33 14.10 -11.67
N CYS A 130 7.56 15.08 -11.16
CA CYS A 130 7.07 15.02 -9.79
C CYS A 130 6.09 13.85 -9.55
N ALA A 131 5.28 13.49 -10.56
CA ALA A 131 4.42 12.31 -10.47
C ALA A 131 5.23 11.01 -10.39
N GLU A 132 6.30 10.89 -11.18
CA GLU A 132 7.20 9.73 -11.14
C GLU A 132 7.97 9.63 -9.82
N GLU A 133 8.44 10.77 -9.30
CA GLU A 133 9.12 10.85 -8.01
C GLU A 133 8.18 10.46 -6.85
N LEU A 134 6.95 10.97 -6.85
CA LEU A 134 5.93 10.59 -5.87
C LEU A 134 5.66 9.07 -5.87
N LEU A 135 5.49 8.47 -7.04
CA LEU A 135 5.26 7.03 -7.15
C LEU A 135 6.48 6.22 -6.72
N SER A 136 7.68 6.67 -7.11
CA SER A 136 8.95 6.06 -6.72
C SER A 136 9.13 6.08 -5.20
N PHE A 137 8.74 7.16 -4.53
CA PHE A 137 8.77 7.25 -3.07
C PHE A 137 7.92 6.15 -2.41
N THR A 138 6.74 5.83 -2.98
CA THR A 138 5.88 4.78 -2.42
C THR A 138 6.50 3.39 -2.44
N VAL A 139 7.45 3.11 -3.35
CA VAL A 139 8.14 1.81 -3.46
C VAL A 139 8.87 1.43 -2.18
N HIS A 140 9.30 2.41 -1.39
CA HIS A 140 10.02 2.15 -0.16
C HIS A 140 9.11 1.93 1.05
N ILE A 141 7.79 2.12 0.88
CA ILE A 141 6.82 2.08 1.96
C ILE A 141 5.71 1.08 1.61
N PRO A 142 5.88 -0.22 1.93
CA PRO A 142 4.89 -1.25 1.61
C PRO A 142 3.47 -0.98 2.11
N ALA A 143 3.33 -0.20 3.19
CA ALA A 143 2.02 0.22 3.70
C ALA A 143 1.22 1.10 2.71
N LEU A 144 1.88 1.74 1.75
CA LEU A 144 1.27 2.62 0.75
C LEU A 144 0.87 1.90 -0.55
N TYR A 145 1.23 0.62 -0.71
CA TYR A 145 0.94 -0.14 -1.94
C TYR A 145 -0.56 -0.37 -2.20
N ASN A 146 -1.38 -0.28 -1.16
CA ASN A 146 -2.82 -0.57 -1.21
C ASN A 146 -3.67 0.71 -1.11
N SER A 147 -3.08 1.89 -1.28
CA SER A 147 -3.88 3.12 -1.46
C SER A 147 -4.57 3.04 -2.82
N PRO A 148 -5.90 3.29 -2.90
CA PRO A 148 -6.73 3.02 -4.07
C PRO A 148 -6.34 3.77 -5.36
#